data_AF-A0A963TNW8-F1
#
_entry.id   AF-A0A963TNW8-F1
#
_cell.length_a   1.000
_cell.length_b   1.000
_cell.length_c   1.000
_cell.angle_alpha   90.00
_cell.angle_beta   90.00
_cell.angle_gamma   90.00
#
_symmetry.space_group_name_H-M   'P 1'
#
loop_
_entity.id
_entity.type
_entity.pdbx_description
1 polymer ?
#
loop_
_entity_poly.entity_id
_entity_poly.type
_entity_poly.pdbx_seq_one_letter_code
_entity_poly.pdbx_strand_id
1 'polypeptide(L)'
;MSAGKSLIHIMLALAMGLGPAAAGDGAPPNTTWLWSKTSAAVSNSTAALATGRFDRAIRLALRAVANDTGPDRVIAVHNLCLAWLAKDQPDAADPYCVEAIVAIAGESGLSTEQQVAVLENIEHMQRQHPRARMLQLAARATCQ
;
A
#
# COMPACT_ATOMS: atom_id res chain seq x y z
N MET A 1 -11.40 30.65 49.47
CA MET A 1 -10.67 31.38 48.43
C MET A 1 -9.20 31.01 48.51
N SER A 2 -8.55 30.76 47.36
CA SER A 2 -7.13 30.40 47.14
C SER A 2 -6.65 29.07 47.73
N ALA A 3 -6.36 28.03 46.95
CA ALA A 3 -5.43 27.84 45.83
C ALA A 3 -4.04 27.34 46.26
N GLY A 4 -3.71 26.14 45.77
CA GLY A 4 -2.39 25.79 45.25
C GLY A 4 -1.33 25.40 46.27
N LYS A 5 -0.90 24.13 46.21
CA LYS A 5 0.50 23.68 46.03
C LYS A 5 0.61 22.19 46.38
N SER A 6 0.96 21.36 45.40
CA SER A 6 2.00 20.37 45.65
C SER A 6 2.70 20.01 44.34
N LEU A 7 3.94 20.50 44.25
CA LEU A 7 4.90 20.27 43.18
C LEU A 7 5.43 18.84 43.27
N ILE A 8 5.15 18.02 42.28
CA ILE A 8 5.93 16.79 42.05
C ILE A 8 7.12 17.19 41.18
N HIS A 9 8.29 17.15 41.79
CA HIS A 9 9.58 17.25 41.11
C HIS A 9 9.88 15.91 40.44
N ILE A 10 10.02 15.91 39.11
CA ILE A 10 10.82 14.90 38.41
C ILE A 10 11.82 15.64 37.53
N MET A 11 13.05 15.69 38.02
CA MET A 11 14.25 15.93 37.23
C MET A 11 14.44 14.72 36.31
N LEU A 12 14.61 14.92 34.99
CA LEU A 12 15.56 14.08 34.24
C LEU A 12 16.04 14.71 32.92
N ALA A 13 17.35 15.01 32.94
CA ALA A 13 18.35 15.01 31.88
C ALA A 13 17.98 15.33 30.41
N LEU A 14 18.67 16.39 29.96
CA LEU A 14 19.14 16.69 28.62
C LEU A 14 19.54 15.45 27.78
N ALA A 15 19.05 15.40 26.54
CA ALA A 15 19.79 14.78 25.43
C ALA A 15 19.49 15.57 24.15
N MET A 16 20.41 16.43 23.75
CA MET A 16 20.54 16.83 22.35
C MET A 16 20.88 15.56 21.56
N GLY A 17 19.93 15.06 20.79
CA GLY A 17 20.11 13.94 19.88
C GLY A 17 19.66 14.36 18.49
N LEU A 18 20.61 14.42 17.55
CA LEU A 18 20.30 14.29 16.13
C LEU A 18 19.49 12.99 15.94
N GLY A 19 18.20 13.12 15.66
CA GLY A 19 17.39 12.00 15.19
C GLY A 19 17.66 11.75 13.70
N PRO A 20 17.88 10.50 13.28
CA PRO A 20 18.22 10.21 11.90
C PRO A 20 17.04 10.57 11.00
N ALA A 21 17.33 11.06 9.79
CA ALA A 21 16.36 11.00 8.70
C ALA A 21 15.90 9.54 8.60
N ALA A 22 14.65 9.29 8.96
CA ALA A 22 14.05 7.99 8.83
C ALA A 22 14.05 7.64 7.33
N ALA A 23 15.07 6.90 6.91
CA ALA A 23 15.00 6.06 5.75
C ALA A 23 13.82 5.12 6.01
N GLY A 24 12.68 5.41 5.37
CA GLY A 24 11.49 4.59 5.48
C GLY A 24 11.84 3.19 5.02
N ASP A 25 11.80 2.25 5.95
CA ASP A 25 11.97 0.83 5.66
C ASP A 25 10.99 0.42 4.57
N GLY A 26 11.54 -0.26 3.58
CA GLY A 26 10.81 -0.76 2.43
C GLY A 26 9.68 -1.70 2.84
N ALA A 27 8.51 -1.42 2.27
CA ALA A 27 7.22 -2.09 2.45
C ALA A 27 6.57 -1.99 3.85
N PRO A 28 5.24 -1.79 3.90
CA PRO A 28 4.51 -1.74 5.17
C PRO A 28 4.66 -3.08 5.91
N PRO A 29 4.93 -3.06 7.22
CA PRO A 29 5.07 -4.27 8.01
C PRO A 29 3.69 -4.92 8.26
N ASN A 30 3.16 -5.67 7.28
CA ASN A 30 2.05 -6.65 7.38
C ASN A 30 1.36 -6.99 6.02
N THR A 31 1.91 -6.63 4.86
CA THR A 31 1.29 -7.05 3.60
C THR A 31 1.39 -8.57 3.42
N THR A 32 0.26 -9.25 3.23
CA THR A 32 0.23 -10.65 2.82
C THR A 32 0.79 -10.73 1.41
N TRP A 33 2.03 -11.19 1.29
CA TRP A 33 2.69 -11.39 0.01
C TRP A 33 1.93 -12.45 -0.79
N LEU A 34 1.72 -12.20 -2.08
CA LEU A 34 1.11 -13.16 -3.00
C LEU A 34 2.21 -14.11 -3.50
N TRP A 35 2.31 -15.32 -2.94
CA TRP A 35 3.37 -16.27 -3.30
C TRP A 35 2.77 -17.24 -4.32
N SER A 36 2.84 -16.89 -5.60
CA SER A 36 2.50 -17.81 -6.68
C SER A 36 3.53 -17.77 -7.80
N LYS A 37 3.45 -18.75 -8.71
CA LYS A 37 4.14 -18.72 -10.01
C LYS A 37 3.61 -17.54 -10.82
N THR A 38 4.14 -16.36 -10.56
CA THR A 38 3.87 -15.17 -11.37
C THR A 38 4.93 -15.00 -12.44
N SER A 39 4.64 -14.25 -13.50
CA SER A 39 5.66 -13.88 -14.47
C SER A 39 6.87 -13.24 -13.79
N ALA A 40 8.04 -13.34 -14.42
CA ALA A 40 9.24 -12.68 -13.92
C ALA A 40 9.05 -11.16 -13.79
N ALA A 41 8.24 -10.55 -14.65
CA ALA A 41 7.93 -9.12 -14.58
C ALA A 41 7.14 -8.78 -13.30
N VAL A 42 6.11 -9.55 -12.99
CA VAL A 42 5.32 -9.39 -11.77
C VAL A 42 6.17 -9.65 -10.53
N SER A 43 6.92 -10.76 -10.49
CA SER A 43 7.85 -11.07 -9.39
C SER A 43 8.85 -9.95 -9.12
N ASN A 44 9.43 -9.37 -10.19
CA ASN A 44 10.37 -8.26 -10.06
C ASN A 44 9.70 -6.98 -9.54
N SER A 45 8.45 -6.71 -9.93
CA SER A 45 7.68 -5.57 -9.42
C SER A 45 7.34 -5.74 -7.93
N THR A 46 6.92 -6.94 -7.51
CA THR A 46 6.63 -7.29 -6.12
C THR A 46 7.89 -7.17 -5.26
N ALA A 47 9.04 -7.67 -5.73
CA ALA A 47 10.30 -7.52 -5.01
C ALA A 47 10.78 -6.06 -4.91
N ALA A 48 10.50 -5.23 -5.92
CA ALA A 48 10.79 -3.80 -5.85
C ALA A 48 9.90 -3.09 -4.84
N LEU A 49 8.61 -3.43 -4.79
CA LEU A 49 7.66 -2.93 -3.79
C LEU A 49 8.09 -3.33 -2.37
N ALA A 50 8.43 -4.60 -2.16
CA ALA A 50 8.94 -5.17 -0.91
C ALA A 50 10.15 -4.44 -0.33
N THR A 51 10.96 -3.85 -1.21
CA THR A 51 12.22 -3.20 -0.85
C THR A 51 12.11 -1.67 -0.87
N GLY A 52 10.89 -1.12 -0.90
CA GLY A 52 10.66 0.32 -0.88
C GLY A 52 11.05 1.04 -2.16
N ARG A 53 11.42 0.32 -3.22
CA ARG A 53 11.82 0.89 -4.51
C ARG A 53 10.59 1.19 -5.36
N PHE A 54 9.72 2.06 -4.87
CA PHE A 54 8.38 2.30 -5.42
C PHE A 54 8.40 2.73 -6.89
N ASP A 55 9.31 3.62 -7.30
CA ASP A 55 9.43 4.02 -8.71
C ASP A 55 9.82 2.85 -9.63
N ARG A 56 10.67 1.94 -9.12
CA ARG A 56 11.03 0.74 -9.85
C ARG A 56 9.85 -0.24 -9.90
N ALA A 57 9.12 -0.38 -8.80
CA ALA A 57 7.91 -1.20 -8.74
C ALA A 57 6.88 -0.73 -9.77
N ILE A 58 6.60 0.58 -9.81
CA ILE A 58 5.68 1.20 -10.78
C ILE A 58 6.10 0.90 -12.22
N ARG A 59 7.37 1.16 -12.57
CA ARG A 59 7.85 0.90 -13.94
C ARG A 59 7.74 -0.57 -14.36
N LEU A 60 8.04 -1.49 -13.44
CA LEU A 60 7.97 -2.93 -13.71
C LEU A 60 6.51 -3.40 -13.81
N ALA A 61 5.66 -2.93 -12.91
CA ALA A 61 4.24 -3.26 -12.91
C ALA A 61 3.52 -2.70 -14.14
N LEU A 62 3.80 -1.46 -14.58
CA LEU A 62 3.26 -0.92 -15.84
C LEU A 62 3.65 -1.78 -17.05
N ARG A 63 4.90 -2.28 -17.08
CA ARG A 63 5.34 -3.21 -18.14
C ARG A 63 4.58 -4.53 -18.07
N ALA A 64 4.38 -5.10 -16.87
CA ALA A 64 3.59 -6.31 -16.72
C ALA A 64 2.14 -6.10 -17.16
N VAL A 65 1.49 -5.00 -16.75
CA VAL A 65 0.13 -4.63 -17.17
C VAL A 65 0.00 -4.55 -18.71
N ALA A 66 1.04 -4.07 -19.39
CA ALA A 66 1.04 -3.94 -20.85
C ALA A 66 1.29 -5.26 -21.60
N ASN A 67 1.91 -6.26 -20.98
CA ASN A 67 2.38 -7.47 -21.66
C ASN A 67 1.75 -8.78 -21.14
N ASP A 68 1.21 -8.77 -19.93
CA ASP A 68 0.61 -9.93 -19.26
C ASP A 68 -0.92 -9.82 -19.25
N THR A 69 -1.57 -10.97 -19.05
CA THR A 69 -3.04 -11.11 -18.94
C THR A 69 -3.39 -12.00 -17.75
N GLY A 70 -4.68 -12.08 -17.41
CA GLY A 70 -5.16 -12.96 -16.36
C GLY A 70 -4.55 -12.62 -14.98
N PRO A 71 -4.21 -13.62 -14.14
CA PRO A 71 -3.72 -13.41 -12.78
C PRO A 71 -2.51 -12.47 -12.68
N ASP A 72 -1.56 -12.57 -13.61
CA ASP A 72 -0.35 -11.75 -13.59
C ASP A 72 -0.67 -10.26 -13.81
N ARG A 73 -1.62 -9.96 -14.70
CA ARG A 73 -2.09 -8.59 -14.90
C ARG A 73 -2.76 -8.07 -13.63
N VAL A 74 -3.63 -8.86 -13.00
CA VAL A 74 -4.34 -8.45 -11.78
C VAL A 74 -3.33 -8.12 -10.66
N ILE A 75 -2.32 -8.97 -10.48
CA ILE A 75 -1.27 -8.74 -9.46
C ILE A 75 -0.43 -7.50 -9.82
N ALA A 76 -0.14 -7.26 -11.11
CA ALA A 76 0.60 -6.06 -11.53
C ALA A 76 -0.20 -4.77 -11.25
N VAL A 77 -1.50 -4.76 -11.53
CA VAL A 77 -2.40 -3.63 -11.22
C VAL A 77 -2.47 -3.40 -9.70
N HIS A 78 -2.59 -4.48 -8.91
CA HIS A 78 -2.52 -4.42 -7.45
C HIS A 78 -1.21 -3.78 -6.96
N ASN A 79 -0.07 -4.18 -7.53
CA ASN A 79 1.23 -3.60 -7.20
C ASN A 79 1.32 -2.11 -7.56
N LEU A 80 0.65 -1.64 -8.62
CA LEU A 80 0.57 -0.20 -8.94
C LEU A 80 -0.19 0.57 -7.87
N CYS A 81 -1.36 0.06 -7.44
CA CYS A 81 -2.12 0.65 -6.35
C CYS A 81 -1.24 0.82 -5.09
N LEU A 82 -0.61 -0.27 -4.62
CA LEU A 82 0.20 -0.22 -3.41
C LEU A 82 1.41 0.70 -3.55
N ALA A 83 2.10 0.69 -4.70
CA ALA A 83 3.28 1.53 -4.90
C ALA A 83 2.94 3.03 -4.94
N TRP A 84 1.81 3.41 -5.53
CA TRP A 84 1.36 4.82 -5.53
C TRP A 84 0.85 5.27 -4.15
N LEU A 85 0.14 4.40 -3.43
CA LEU A 85 -0.24 4.68 -2.04
C LEU A 85 1.00 4.85 -1.15
N ALA A 86 1.99 3.97 -1.25
CA ALA A 86 3.23 4.07 -0.49
C ALA A 86 4.06 5.33 -0.80
N LYS A 87 3.82 5.96 -1.96
CA LYS A 87 4.37 7.27 -2.34
C LYS A 87 3.54 8.46 -1.89
N ASP A 88 2.46 8.22 -1.15
CA ASP A 88 1.46 9.21 -0.74
C ASP A 88 0.84 9.96 -1.93
N GLN A 89 0.61 9.24 -3.04
CA GLN A 89 -0.03 9.75 -4.26
C GLN A 89 -1.38 9.07 -4.49
N PRO A 90 -2.39 9.36 -3.64
CA PRO A 90 -3.67 8.66 -3.67
C PRO A 90 -4.44 8.89 -4.97
N ASP A 91 -4.34 10.07 -5.56
CA ASP A 91 -5.01 10.42 -6.82
C ASP A 91 -4.47 9.56 -7.99
N ALA A 92 -3.18 9.20 -7.96
CA ALA A 92 -2.56 8.30 -8.95
C ALA A 92 -2.86 6.82 -8.66
N ALA A 93 -3.06 6.47 -7.39
CA ALA A 93 -3.35 5.10 -6.96
C ALA A 93 -4.78 4.67 -7.28
N ASP A 94 -5.74 5.58 -7.13
CA ASP A 94 -7.18 5.30 -7.19
C ASP A 94 -7.62 4.43 -8.38
N PRO A 95 -7.29 4.75 -9.65
CA PRO A 95 -7.71 3.92 -10.78
C PRO A 95 -7.20 2.48 -10.69
N TYR A 96 -5.97 2.28 -10.21
CA TYR A 96 -5.38 0.96 -10.05
C TYR A 96 -5.99 0.20 -8.86
N CYS A 97 -6.31 0.89 -7.77
CA CYS A 97 -6.95 0.26 -6.62
C CYS A 97 -8.37 -0.20 -6.97
N VAL A 98 -9.12 0.60 -7.72
CA VAL A 98 -10.46 0.23 -8.21
C VAL A 98 -10.36 -0.95 -9.20
N GLU A 99 -9.46 -0.85 -10.19
CA GLU A 99 -9.29 -1.93 -11.17
C GLU A 99 -8.89 -3.25 -10.51
N ALA A 100 -7.95 -3.24 -9.55
CA ALA A 100 -7.54 -4.45 -8.82
C ALA A 100 -8.71 -5.11 -8.08
N ILE A 101 -9.53 -4.33 -7.37
CA ILE A 101 -10.70 -4.82 -6.62
C ILE A 101 -11.76 -5.40 -7.56
N VAL A 102 -12.00 -4.78 -8.71
CA VAL A 102 -12.96 -5.28 -9.70
C VAL A 102 -12.43 -6.55 -10.38
N ALA A 103 -11.15 -6.57 -10.74
CA ALA A 103 -10.54 -7.66 -11.48
C ALA A 103 -10.51 -8.97 -10.69
N ILE A 104 -10.23 -8.94 -9.38
CA ILE A 104 -10.23 -10.17 -8.56
C ILE A 104 -11.59 -10.87 -8.52
N ALA A 105 -12.71 -10.14 -8.63
CA ALA A 105 -14.04 -10.73 -8.60
C ALA A 105 -14.35 -11.54 -9.88
N GLY A 106 -13.66 -11.25 -10.98
CA GLY A 106 -13.79 -11.95 -12.25
C GLY A 106 -12.64 -12.91 -12.58
N GLU A 107 -11.58 -12.97 -11.76
CA GLU A 107 -10.35 -13.69 -12.09
C GLU A 107 -10.32 -15.10 -11.50
N SER A 108 -10.69 -16.09 -12.31
CA SER A 108 -10.70 -17.50 -11.92
C SER A 108 -9.30 -18.12 -11.70
N GLY A 109 -8.24 -17.51 -12.23
CA GLY A 109 -6.87 -18.00 -12.07
C GLY A 109 -6.20 -17.59 -10.77
N LEU A 110 -6.85 -16.75 -9.94
CA LEU A 110 -6.39 -16.43 -8.59
C LEU A 110 -7.10 -17.35 -7.57
N SER A 111 -6.34 -17.94 -6.66
CA SER A 111 -6.92 -18.66 -5.52
C SER A 111 -7.70 -17.70 -4.61
N THR A 112 -8.64 -18.22 -3.83
CA THR A 112 -9.38 -17.43 -2.84
C THR A 112 -8.44 -16.69 -1.89
N GLU A 113 -7.35 -17.34 -1.45
CA GLU A 113 -6.34 -16.72 -0.59
C GLU A 113 -5.68 -15.52 -1.27
N GLN A 114 -5.39 -15.62 -2.57
CA GLN A 114 -4.81 -14.51 -3.32
C GLN A 114 -5.80 -13.36 -3.50
N GLN A 115 -7.06 -13.66 -3.78
CA GLN A 115 -8.12 -12.63 -3.89
C GLN A 115 -8.29 -11.88 -2.56
N VAL A 116 -8.33 -12.61 -1.43
CA VAL A 116 -8.40 -12.02 -0.09
C VAL A 116 -7.17 -11.17 0.20
N ALA A 117 -5.95 -11.65 -0.12
CA ALA A 117 -4.73 -10.90 0.11
C ALA A 117 -4.68 -9.59 -0.71
N VAL A 118 -5.19 -9.56 -1.95
CA VAL A 118 -5.31 -8.31 -2.72
C VAL A 118 -6.19 -7.31 -1.99
N LEU A 119 -7.39 -7.73 -1.55
CA LEU A 119 -8.32 -6.86 -0.82
C LEU A 119 -7.71 -6.33 0.47
N GLU A 120 -7.20 -7.24 1.32
CA GLU A 120 -6.65 -6.88 2.63
C GLU A 120 -5.49 -5.89 2.51
N ASN A 121 -4.60 -6.10 1.55
CA ASN A 121 -3.46 -5.21 1.30
C ASN A 121 -3.92 -3.81 0.88
N ILE A 122 -4.90 -3.71 -0.04
CA ILE A 122 -5.43 -2.41 -0.51
C ILE A 122 -6.13 -1.69 0.64
N GLU A 123 -7.01 -2.39 1.37
CA GLU A 123 -7.70 -1.81 2.52
C GLU A 123 -6.73 -1.34 3.60
N HIS A 124 -5.68 -2.13 3.86
CA HIS A 124 -4.64 -1.78 4.81
C HIS A 124 -3.97 -0.47 4.43
N MET A 125 -3.49 -0.35 3.20
CA MET A 125 -2.85 0.88 2.71
C MET A 125 -3.81 2.06 2.76
N GLN A 126 -5.06 1.89 2.34
CA GLN A 126 -6.04 2.97 2.40
C GLN A 126 -6.32 3.46 3.83
N ARG A 127 -6.30 2.57 4.83
CA ARG A 127 -6.39 3.01 6.24
C ARG A 127 -5.22 3.89 6.66
N GLN A 128 -4.03 3.66 6.10
CA GLN A 128 -2.85 4.49 6.34
C GLN A 128 -2.87 5.81 5.55
N HIS A 129 -3.63 5.87 4.46
CA HIS A 129 -3.76 7.06 3.60
C HIS A 129 -5.21 7.56 3.56
N PRO A 130 -5.67 8.36 4.55
CA PRO A 130 -7.07 8.78 4.67
C PRO A 130 -7.66 9.44 3.41
N ARG A 131 -6.83 10.17 2.65
CA ARG A 131 -7.23 10.75 1.36
C ARG A 131 -7.58 9.68 0.33
N ALA A 132 -6.78 8.62 0.21
CA ALA A 132 -7.07 7.48 -0.66
C ALA A 132 -8.40 6.80 -0.29
N ARG A 133 -8.61 6.59 1.01
CA ARG A 133 -9.86 5.98 1.50
C ARG A 133 -11.07 6.84 1.19
N MET A 134 -10.97 8.16 1.37
CA MET A 134 -12.06 9.07 1.04
C MET A 134 -12.37 9.07 -0.47
N LEU A 135 -11.34 9.10 -1.32
CA LEU A 135 -11.51 9.04 -2.78
C LEU A 135 -12.24 7.77 -3.21
N GLN A 136 -11.84 6.61 -2.70
CA GLN A 136 -12.47 5.37 -3.08
C GLN A 136 -13.91 5.23 -2.53
N LEU A 137 -14.18 5.73 -1.33
CA LEU A 137 -15.54 5.79 -0.78
C LEU A 137 -16.45 6.72 -1.62
N ALA A 138 -15.93 7.87 -2.05
CA ALA A 138 -16.64 8.79 -2.94
C ALA A 138 -16.90 8.18 -4.32
N ALA A 139 -15.91 7.48 -4.89
CA ALA A 139 -16.06 6.75 -6.15
C ALA A 139 -17.14 5.67 -6.05
N ARG A 140 -17.21 4.92 -4.94
CA ARG A 140 -18.27 3.93 -4.70
C ARG A 140 -19.65 4.56 -4.54
N ALA A 141 -19.74 5.72 -3.87
CA ALA A 141 -21.00 6.43 -3.66
C ALA A 141 -21.57 7.07 -4.93
N THR A 142 -20.74 7.31 -5.95
CA THR A 142 -21.15 7.92 -7.23
C THR A 142 -21.50 6.91 -8.32
N CYS A 143 -21.27 5.61 -8.08
CA CYS A 143 -21.65 4.51 -8.96
C CYS A 143 -22.95 3.80 -8.54
N GLN A 144 -23.73 4.37 -7.61
CA GLN A 144 -25.09 3.95 -7.24
C GLN A 144 -26.14 4.79 -7.95
#